data_AF-W1TU13-F1
#
_entry.id   AF-W1TU13-F1
#
_cell.length_a   1.000
_cell.length_b   1.000
_cell.length_c   1.000
_cell.angle_alpha   90.00
_cell.angle_beta   90.00
_cell.angle_gamma   90.00
#
_symmetry.space_group_name_H-M   'P 1'
#
loop_
_entity.id
_entity.type
_entity.pdbx_description
1 polymer ?
#
loop_
_entity_poly.entity_id
_entity_poly.type
_entity_poly.pdbx_seq_one_letter_code
_entity_poly.pdbx_strand_id
1 'polypeptide(L)'
;MKDTIWLFPLLFIFHDLEEIIGFMPWIERNEKLLEKKAVFILNTHKSLSTEGFALAVAEEFVVVSLISFFALFYHTRLLYLIWLGGFVAFALHLVTHILQAIWLRRYIPALATSILCLPVSSIIIWKTTTLLHINTIELLVFSLIGVLIIISNLFFALWLGKQFSKLMS
;
A
#
# COMPACT_ATOMS: atom_id res chain seq x y z
N MET A 1 3.54 -9.35 -19.62
CA MET A 1 3.74 -9.57 -18.17
C MET A 1 5.12 -9.11 -17.70
N LYS A 2 6.24 -9.55 -18.30
CA LYS A 2 7.60 -9.23 -17.80
C LYS A 2 7.84 -7.74 -17.52
N ASP A 3 7.48 -6.86 -18.45
CA ASP A 3 7.69 -5.41 -18.30
C ASP A 3 6.72 -4.73 -17.33
N THR A 4 5.62 -5.42 -17.00
CA THR A 4 4.53 -4.88 -16.15
C THR A 4 4.72 -5.26 -14.69
N ILE A 5 5.34 -6.40 -14.41
CA ILE A 5 5.48 -6.95 -13.05
C ILE A 5 6.25 -6.01 -12.13
N TRP A 6 7.34 -5.41 -12.63
CA TRP A 6 8.16 -4.46 -11.85
C TRP A 6 7.47 -3.11 -11.60
N LEU A 7 6.39 -2.79 -12.31
CA LEU A 7 5.63 -1.56 -12.04
C LEU A 7 4.97 -1.60 -10.66
N PHE A 8 4.72 -2.78 -10.09
CA PHE A 8 4.16 -2.87 -8.74
C PHE A 8 5.10 -2.28 -7.69
N PRO A 9 6.31 -2.84 -7.44
CA PRO A 9 7.21 -2.26 -6.45
C PRO A 9 7.62 -0.83 -6.78
N LEU A 10 7.73 -0.46 -8.06
CA LEU A 10 8.06 0.92 -8.47
C LEU A 10 6.97 1.93 -8.11
N LEU A 11 5.70 1.62 -8.40
CA LEU A 11 4.58 2.50 -8.03
C LEU A 11 4.37 2.54 -6.53
N PHE A 12 4.56 1.41 -5.84
CA PHE A 12 4.50 1.31 -4.39
C PHE A 12 5.51 2.27 -3.76
N ILE A 13 6.81 2.11 -4.03
CA ILE A 13 7.81 2.94 -3.37
C ILE A 13 7.68 4.42 -3.76
N PHE A 14 7.29 4.72 -5.00
CA PHE A 14 7.08 6.10 -5.42
C PHE A 14 5.97 6.80 -4.62
N HIS A 15 4.88 6.09 -4.34
CA HIS A 15 3.80 6.59 -3.50
C HIS A 15 4.23 6.71 -2.03
N ASP A 16 4.77 5.63 -1.47
CA ASP A 16 5.10 5.55 -0.05
C ASP A 16 6.28 6.45 0.35
N LEU A 17 7.11 6.90 -0.60
CA LEU A 17 8.09 7.97 -0.34
C LEU A 17 7.42 9.28 0.11
N GLU A 18 6.25 9.64 -0.44
CA GLU A 18 5.47 10.80 0.04
C GLU A 18 4.99 10.57 1.49
N GLU A 19 4.58 9.35 1.81
CA GLU A 19 4.16 8.97 3.16
C GLU A 19 5.32 9.06 4.15
N ILE A 20 6.47 8.44 3.83
CA ILE A 20 7.66 8.45 4.70
C ILE A 20 8.07 9.89 5.05
N ILE A 21 8.07 10.78 4.05
CA ILE A 21 8.51 12.16 4.23
C ILE A 21 7.51 12.97 5.08
N GLY A 22 6.21 12.76 4.90
CA GLY A 22 5.21 13.70 5.40
C GLY A 22 4.27 13.18 6.48
N PHE A 23 3.99 11.88 6.51
CA PHE A 23 2.83 11.34 7.22
C PHE A 23 2.96 11.47 8.74
N MET A 24 4.10 11.07 9.31
CA MET A 24 4.32 11.16 10.76
C MET A 24 4.27 12.62 11.29
N PRO A 25 5.02 13.59 10.71
CA PRO A 25 4.88 14.99 11.10
C PRO A 25 3.48 15.58 10.85
N TRP A 26 2.74 15.04 9.89
CA TRP A 26 1.37 15.48 9.63
C TRP A 26 0.41 14.98 10.71
N ILE A 27 0.56 13.75 11.20
CA ILE A 27 -0.25 13.22 12.31
C ILE A 27 -0.07 14.08 13.56
N GLU A 28 1.16 14.38 13.94
CA GLU A 28 1.47 15.22 15.10
C GLU A 28 0.81 16.61 15.00
N ARG A 29 0.92 17.27 13.83
CA ARG A 29 0.32 18.59 13.60
C ARG A 29 -1.21 18.57 13.54
N ASN A 30 -1.82 17.40 13.34
CA ASN A 30 -3.26 17.24 13.18
C ASN A 30 -3.91 16.40 14.30
N GLU A 31 -3.21 16.14 15.41
CA GLU A 31 -3.67 15.28 16.49
C GLU A 31 -5.11 15.57 16.93
N LYS A 32 -5.42 16.83 17.29
CA LYS A 32 -6.78 17.26 17.70
C LYS A 32 -7.86 16.99 16.66
N LEU A 33 -7.53 17.09 15.37
CA LEU A 33 -8.48 16.79 14.29
C LEU A 33 -8.72 15.27 14.22
N LEU A 34 -7.66 14.48 14.36
CA LEU A 34 -7.70 13.03 14.29
C LEU A 34 -8.39 12.43 15.53
N GLU A 35 -8.19 12.98 16.72
CA GLU A 35 -8.94 12.61 17.93
C GLU A 35 -10.45 12.74 17.74
N LYS A 36 -10.90 13.77 17.00
CA LYS A 36 -12.33 13.99 16.76
C LYS A 36 -12.89 13.13 15.64
N LYS A 37 -12.13 12.97 14.55
CA LYS A 37 -12.63 12.36 13.31
C LYS A 37 -12.12 10.95 13.08
N ALA A 38 -10.84 10.69 13.32
CA ALA A 38 -10.14 9.49 12.88
C ALA A 38 -9.25 8.89 13.98
N VAL A 39 -9.85 8.60 15.14
CA VAL A 39 -9.16 8.06 16.33
C VAL A 39 -8.37 6.80 16.00
N PHE A 40 -8.88 5.96 15.09
CA PHE A 40 -8.20 4.76 14.64
C PHE A 40 -6.85 5.09 13.96
N ILE A 41 -6.80 6.07 13.05
CA ILE A 41 -5.56 6.47 12.38
C ILE A 41 -4.55 6.98 13.42
N LEU A 42 -5.00 7.84 14.34
CA LEU A 42 -4.15 8.37 15.41
C LEU A 42 -3.58 7.25 16.29
N ASN A 43 -4.43 6.37 16.82
CA ASN A 43 -4.00 5.30 17.73
C ASN A 43 -3.09 4.28 17.04
N THR A 44 -3.27 4.05 15.74
CA THR A 44 -2.42 3.15 14.98
C THR A 44 -0.99 3.69 14.84
N HIS A 45 -0.81 5.01 14.75
CA HIS A 45 0.49 5.62 14.42
C HIS A 45 1.14 6.43 15.56
N LYS A 46 0.41 6.82 16.62
CA LYS A 46 0.94 7.70 17.69
C LYS A 46 2.19 7.22 18.42
N SER A 47 2.45 5.91 18.41
CA SER A 47 3.63 5.31 19.05
C SER A 47 4.72 4.92 18.04
N LEU A 48 4.64 5.45 16.83
CA LEU A 48 5.56 5.19 15.73
C LEU A 48 6.44 6.43 15.54
N SER A 49 7.74 6.23 15.37
CA SER A 49 8.67 7.25 14.90
C SER A 49 8.67 7.30 13.37
N THR A 50 9.27 8.34 12.77
CA THR A 50 9.47 8.42 11.32
C THR A 50 10.33 7.25 10.83
N GLU A 51 11.38 6.89 11.58
CA GLU A 51 12.28 5.77 11.28
C GLU A 51 11.56 4.43 11.40
N GLY A 52 10.72 4.26 12.43
CA GLY A 52 9.89 3.07 12.59
C GLY A 52 8.83 2.93 11.50
N PHE A 53 8.26 4.04 11.03
CA PHE A 53 7.35 4.05 9.89
C PHE A 53 8.08 3.69 8.59
N ALA A 54 9.26 4.27 8.36
CA ALA A 54 10.10 3.93 7.22
C ALA A 54 10.51 2.44 7.21
N LEU A 55 10.76 1.84 8.39
CA LEU A 55 11.01 0.41 8.51
C LEU A 55 9.79 -0.43 8.12
N ALA A 56 8.58 -0.02 8.52
CA ALA A 56 7.35 -0.71 8.13
C ALA A 56 7.17 -0.66 6.60
N VAL A 57 7.32 0.51 5.98
CA VAL A 57 7.27 0.66 4.52
C VAL A 57 8.35 -0.16 3.81
N ALA A 58 9.56 -0.21 4.36
CA ALA A 58 10.65 -1.00 3.80
C ALA A 58 10.35 -2.50 3.82
N GLU A 59 9.71 -3.00 4.87
CA GLU A 59 9.25 -4.38 4.98
C GLU A 59 8.20 -4.68 3.89
N GLU A 60 7.18 -3.83 3.75
CA GLU A 60 6.15 -4.00 2.72
C GLU A 60 6.74 -3.96 1.30
N PHE A 61 7.70 -3.06 1.07
CA PHE A 61 8.42 -2.98 -0.20
C PHE A 61 9.17 -4.29 -0.52
N VAL A 62 9.79 -4.93 0.48
CA VAL A 62 10.44 -6.24 0.30
C VAL A 62 9.40 -7.30 -0.07
N VAL A 63 8.26 -7.35 0.61
CA VAL A 63 7.19 -8.31 0.30
C VAL A 63 6.67 -8.15 -1.13
N VAL A 64 6.34 -6.92 -1.53
CA VAL A 64 5.86 -6.61 -2.89
C VAL A 64 6.93 -6.95 -3.95
N SER A 65 8.20 -6.68 -3.64
CA SER A 65 9.33 -7.02 -4.50
C SER A 65 9.50 -8.54 -4.65
N LEU A 66 9.34 -9.32 -3.57
CA LEU A 66 9.41 -10.77 -3.61
C LEU A 66 8.25 -11.39 -4.41
N ILE A 67 7.02 -10.91 -4.21
CA ILE A 67 5.86 -11.33 -5.00
C ILE A 67 6.12 -11.09 -6.49
N SER A 68 6.66 -9.91 -6.83
CA SER A 68 7.01 -9.53 -8.20
C SER A 68 8.15 -10.39 -8.76
N PHE A 69 9.20 -10.62 -7.98
CA PHE A 69 10.32 -11.48 -8.36
C PHE A 69 9.85 -12.91 -8.67
N PHE A 70 9.03 -13.52 -7.80
CA PHE A 70 8.54 -14.87 -8.02
C PHE A 70 7.60 -14.97 -9.21
N ALA A 71 6.71 -14.01 -9.41
CA ALA A 71 5.87 -13.93 -10.60
C ALA A 71 6.71 -13.85 -11.88
N LEU A 72 7.81 -13.07 -11.86
CA LEU A 72 8.72 -12.95 -12.99
C LEU A 72 9.56 -14.20 -13.23
N PHE A 73 10.02 -14.89 -12.19
CA PHE A 73 10.96 -16.01 -12.35
C PHE A 73 10.26 -17.31 -12.72
N TYR A 74 9.14 -17.63 -12.08
CA TYR A 74 8.47 -18.93 -12.21
C TYR A 74 7.38 -18.97 -13.27
N HIS A 75 6.91 -17.81 -13.74
CA HIS A 75 5.97 -17.69 -14.86
C HIS A 75 4.64 -18.49 -14.75
N THR A 76 4.18 -18.80 -13.54
CA THR A 76 2.94 -19.55 -13.34
C THR A 76 1.72 -18.63 -13.31
N ARG A 77 0.57 -19.11 -13.82
CA ARG A 77 -0.70 -18.36 -13.75
C ARG A 77 -1.05 -17.99 -12.31
N LEU A 78 -0.87 -18.91 -11.37
CA LEU A 78 -1.17 -18.68 -9.96
C LEU A 78 -0.38 -17.49 -9.40
N LEU A 79 0.92 -17.39 -9.69
CA LEU A 79 1.74 -16.28 -9.21
C LEU A 79 1.35 -14.94 -9.86
N TYR A 80 0.93 -14.94 -11.13
CA TYR A 80 0.37 -13.73 -11.75
C TYR A 80 -0.94 -13.28 -11.10
N LEU A 81 -1.79 -14.21 -10.68
CA LEU A 81 -3.03 -13.90 -9.99
C LEU A 81 -2.79 -13.38 -8.57
N ILE A 82 -1.83 -13.95 -7.84
CA ILE A 82 -1.39 -13.43 -6.54
C ILE A 82 -0.80 -12.02 -6.69
N TRP A 83 0.07 -11.82 -7.69
CA TRP A 83 0.63 -10.51 -8.01
C TRP A 83 -0.47 -9.48 -8.32
N LEU A 84 -1.44 -9.85 -9.17
CA LEU A 84 -2.56 -8.98 -9.52
C LEU A 84 -3.43 -8.66 -8.31
N GLY A 85 -3.70 -9.66 -7.46
CA GLY A 85 -4.45 -9.47 -6.21
C GLY A 85 -3.77 -8.47 -5.28
N GLY A 86 -2.45 -8.60 -5.09
CA GLY A 86 -1.66 -7.63 -4.34
C GLY A 86 -1.67 -6.24 -4.99
N PHE A 87 -1.58 -6.17 -6.32
CA PHE A 87 -1.60 -4.90 -7.05
C PHE A 87 -2.97 -4.20 -6.97
N VAL A 88 -4.07 -4.96 -6.94
CA VAL A 88 -5.41 -4.43 -6.65
C VAL A 88 -5.49 -3.91 -5.21
N ALA A 89 -4.91 -4.62 -4.23
CA ALA A 89 -4.84 -4.14 -2.85
C ALA A 89 -4.09 -2.81 -2.76
N PHE A 90 -2.98 -2.65 -3.49
CA PHE A 90 -2.29 -1.37 -3.62
C PHE A 90 -3.15 -0.28 -4.27
N ALA A 91 -3.86 -0.57 -5.36
CA ALA A 91 -4.76 0.41 -5.97
C ALA A 91 -5.88 0.85 -5.00
N LEU A 92 -6.41 -0.09 -4.19
CA LEU A 92 -7.36 0.23 -3.13
C LEU A 92 -6.74 1.10 -2.03
N HIS A 93 -5.50 0.85 -1.63
CA HIS A 93 -4.74 1.71 -0.71
C HIS A 93 -4.69 3.16 -1.19
N LEU A 94 -4.35 3.40 -2.48
CA LEU A 94 -4.38 4.75 -3.06
C LEU A 94 -5.76 5.41 -2.94
N VAL A 95 -6.83 4.65 -3.21
CA VAL A 95 -8.21 5.12 -3.05
C VAL A 95 -8.50 5.47 -1.58
N THR A 96 -8.03 4.68 -0.62
CA THR A 96 -8.23 4.99 0.80
C THR A 96 -7.66 6.36 1.18
N HIS A 97 -6.47 6.72 0.70
CA HIS A 97 -5.88 8.04 0.94
C HIS A 97 -6.67 9.19 0.33
N ILE A 98 -7.16 9.01 -0.89
CA ILE A 98 -8.03 10.00 -1.55
C ILE A 98 -9.32 10.20 -0.72
N LEU A 99 -9.95 9.10 -0.30
CA LEU A 99 -11.17 9.16 0.51
C LEU A 99 -10.90 9.78 1.89
N GLN A 100 -9.78 9.45 2.54
CA GLN A 100 -9.37 10.04 3.80
C GLN A 100 -9.19 11.55 3.66
N ALA A 101 -8.53 12.02 2.61
CA ALA A 101 -8.32 13.45 2.37
C ALA A 101 -9.66 14.20 2.14
N ILE A 102 -10.58 13.61 1.37
CA ILE A 102 -11.93 14.17 1.15
C ILE A 102 -12.70 14.25 2.47
N TRP A 103 -12.69 13.18 3.26
CA TRP A 103 -13.44 13.10 4.52
C TRP A 103 -12.89 14.03 5.60
N LEU A 104 -11.57 14.10 5.72
CA LEU A 104 -10.88 15.03 6.62
C LEU A 104 -10.94 16.47 6.11
N ARG A 105 -11.22 16.66 4.82
CA ARG A 105 -11.20 17.94 4.09
C ARG A 105 -9.84 18.63 4.21
N ARG A 106 -8.77 17.83 4.14
CA ARG A 106 -7.40 18.29 4.29
C ARG A 106 -6.48 17.47 3.42
N TYR A 107 -5.41 18.11 2.93
CA TYR A 107 -4.32 17.39 2.31
C TYR A 107 -3.66 16.45 3.32
N ILE A 108 -3.42 15.21 2.90
CA ILE A 108 -2.69 14.18 3.64
C ILE A 108 -1.46 13.82 2.79
N PRO A 109 -0.26 13.74 3.37
CA PRO A 109 0.91 13.21 2.69
C PRO A 109 0.65 11.76 2.26
N ALA A 110 0.43 11.58 0.96
CA ALA A 110 -0.01 10.39 0.22
C ALA A 110 -0.91 10.83 -0.95
N LEU A 111 -1.62 11.96 -0.82
CA LEU A 111 -2.70 12.33 -1.72
C LEU A 111 -2.21 12.64 -3.14
N ALA A 112 -1.11 13.37 -3.27
CA ALA A 112 -0.65 13.82 -4.58
C ALA A 112 -0.21 12.63 -5.44
N THR A 113 0.61 11.75 -4.88
CA THR A 113 1.04 10.52 -5.54
C THR A 113 -0.11 9.53 -5.71
N SER A 114 -1.09 9.45 -4.81
CA SER A 114 -2.30 8.63 -5.01
C SER A 114 -3.11 9.05 -6.25
N ILE A 115 -3.34 10.36 -6.43
CA ILE A 115 -4.06 10.88 -7.60
C ILE A 115 -3.29 10.55 -8.89
N LEU A 116 -1.96 10.61 -8.86
CA LEU A 116 -1.12 10.30 -10.01
C LEU A 116 -1.05 8.79 -10.31
N CYS A 117 -0.91 7.96 -9.28
CA CYS A 117 -0.68 6.52 -9.42
C CYS A 117 -1.96 5.73 -9.69
N LEU A 118 -3.13 6.21 -9.24
CA LEU A 118 -4.38 5.47 -9.38
C LEU A 118 -4.81 5.26 -10.85
N PRO A 119 -4.76 6.26 -11.76
CA PRO A 119 -5.04 6.05 -13.18
C PRO A 119 -4.07 5.05 -13.82
N VAL A 120 -2.77 5.15 -13.52
CA VAL A 120 -1.74 4.24 -14.03
C VAL A 120 -1.99 2.81 -13.56
N SER A 121 -2.29 2.64 -12.27
CA SER A 121 -2.61 1.34 -11.67
C SER A 121 -3.87 0.74 -12.28
N SER A 122 -4.90 1.56 -12.52
CA SER A 122 -6.15 1.13 -13.15
C SER A 122 -5.93 0.60 -14.57
N ILE A 123 -5.08 1.27 -15.36
CA ILE A 123 -4.70 0.82 -16.71
C ILE A 123 -3.94 -0.50 -16.66
N ILE A 124 -3.00 -0.66 -15.71
CA ILE A 124 -2.22 -1.89 -15.54
C ILE A 124 -3.14 -3.06 -15.14
N ILE A 125 -4.07 -2.86 -14.21
CA ILE A 125 -5.06 -3.86 -13.81
C ILE A 125 -5.87 -4.30 -15.03
N TRP A 126 -6.45 -3.35 -15.77
CA TRP A 126 -7.26 -3.64 -16.97
C TRP A 126 -6.47 -4.37 -18.06
N LYS A 127 -5.23 -3.97 -18.34
CA LYS A 127 -4.38 -4.66 -19.32
C LYS A 127 -4.06 -6.09 -18.87
N THR A 128 -3.76 -6.26 -17.58
CA THR A 128 -3.39 -7.56 -17.02
C THR A 128 -4.56 -8.54 -17.02
N THR A 129 -5.75 -8.08 -16.60
CA THR A 129 -6.97 -8.91 -16.62
C THR A 129 -7.34 -9.33 -18.04
N THR A 130 -7.22 -8.42 -19.00
CA THR A 130 -7.44 -8.71 -20.42
C THR A 130 -6.42 -9.71 -20.96
N LEU A 131 -5.12 -9.49 -20.71
CA LEU A 131 -4.04 -10.36 -21.19
C LEU A 131 -4.15 -11.79 -20.65
N LEU A 132 -4.49 -11.93 -19.37
CA LEU A 132 -4.60 -13.22 -18.69
C LEU A 132 -5.99 -13.87 -18.84
N HIS A 133 -6.92 -13.24 -19.57
CA HIS A 133 -8.29 -13.70 -19.74
C HIS A 133 -8.99 -13.99 -18.40
N ILE A 134 -8.79 -13.10 -17.43
CA ILE A 134 -9.31 -13.25 -16.07
C ILE A 134 -10.79 -12.88 -16.06
N ASN A 135 -11.61 -13.79 -15.52
CA ASN A 135 -13.04 -13.52 -15.34
C ASN A 135 -13.30 -12.76 -14.03
N THR A 136 -14.51 -12.22 -13.87
CA THR A 136 -14.89 -11.42 -12.70
C THR A 136 -14.75 -12.17 -11.37
N ILE A 137 -15.07 -13.46 -11.34
CA ILE A 137 -15.00 -14.27 -10.12
C ILE A 137 -13.54 -14.48 -9.72
N GLU A 138 -12.68 -14.84 -10.67
CA GLU A 138 -11.24 -15.02 -10.45
C GLU A 138 -10.60 -13.72 -9.98
N LEU A 139 -10.93 -12.59 -10.62
CA LEU A 139 -10.47 -11.27 -10.18
C LEU A 139 -10.90 -10.97 -8.74
N LEU A 140 -12.18 -11.20 -8.41
CA LEU A 140 -12.71 -10.92 -7.07
C LEU A 140 -12.04 -11.78 -6.00
N VAL A 141 -11.91 -13.08 -6.24
CA VAL A 141 -11.28 -14.03 -5.30
C VAL A 141 -9.82 -13.65 -5.05
N PHE A 142 -9.03 -13.44 -6.11
CA PHE A 142 -7.62 -13.11 -5.94
C PHE A 142 -7.40 -11.70 -5.39
N SER A 143 -8.29 -10.75 -5.69
CA SER A 143 -8.27 -9.43 -5.04
C SER A 143 -8.53 -9.54 -3.54
N LEU A 144 -9.50 -10.36 -3.12
CA LEU A 144 -9.78 -10.58 -1.70
C LEU A 144 -8.59 -11.25 -1.00
N ILE A 145 -8.01 -12.28 -1.61
CA ILE A 145 -6.80 -12.94 -1.10
C ILE A 145 -5.65 -11.93 -0.97
N GLY A 146 -5.43 -11.12 -2.01
CA GLY A 146 -4.39 -10.08 -2.00
C GLY A 146 -4.60 -9.06 -0.89
N VAL A 147 -5.82 -8.54 -0.73
CA VAL A 147 -6.17 -7.61 0.35
C VAL A 147 -5.94 -8.23 1.72
N LEU A 148 -6.34 -9.49 1.93
CA LEU A 148 -6.12 -10.18 3.21
C LEU A 148 -4.64 -10.35 3.53
N ILE A 149 -3.83 -10.73 2.53
CA ILE A 149 -2.37 -10.86 2.69
C ILE A 149 -1.75 -9.51 3.04
N ILE A 150 -2.06 -8.46 2.28
CA ILE A 150 -1.46 -7.13 2.47
C ILE A 150 -1.90 -6.51 3.81
N ILE A 151 -3.18 -6.60 4.18
CA ILE A 151 -3.64 -6.08 5.49
C ILE A 151 -2.96 -6.82 6.65
N SER A 152 -2.83 -8.14 6.55
CA SER A 152 -2.14 -8.94 7.58
C SER A 152 -0.67 -8.53 7.69
N ASN A 153 -0.03 -8.30 6.54
CA ASN A 153 1.35 -7.83 6.47
C ASN A 153 1.51 -6.42 7.05
N LEU A 154 0.60 -5.49 6.73
CA LEU A 154 0.60 -4.12 7.25
C LEU A 154 0.58 -4.10 8.78
N PHE A 155 -0.28 -4.91 9.41
CA PHE A 155 -0.31 -4.98 10.88
C PHE A 155 0.99 -5.53 11.46
N PHE A 156 1.61 -6.49 10.79
CA PHE A 156 2.93 -7.00 11.16
C PHE A 156 4.03 -5.93 11.00
N ALA A 157 4.06 -5.23 9.86
CA ALA A 157 5.02 -4.18 9.55
C ALA A 157 4.93 -3.02 10.55
N LEU A 158 3.71 -2.56 10.86
CA LEU A 158 3.47 -1.51 11.86
C LEU A 158 3.84 -1.97 13.27
N TRP A 159 3.60 -3.25 13.61
CA TRP A 159 4.06 -3.80 14.88
C TRP A 159 5.59 -3.78 14.97
N LEU A 160 6.28 -4.21 13.91
CA LEU A 160 7.74 -4.20 13.83
C LEU A 160 8.29 -2.78 13.97
N GLY A 161 7.72 -1.82 13.22
CA GLY A 161 8.06 -0.41 13.29
C GLY A 161 7.87 0.19 14.69
N LYS A 162 6.84 -0.24 15.44
CA LYS A 162 6.63 0.18 16.84
C LYS A 162 7.69 -0.37 17.78
N GLN A 163 8.11 -1.64 17.61
CA GLN A 163 9.20 -2.19 18.42
C GLN A 163 10.52 -1.46 18.15
N PHE A 164 10.79 -1.17 16.87
CA PHE A 164 11.97 -0.41 16.48
C PHE A 164 11.95 1.02 17.04
N SER A 165 10.80 1.71 16.98
CA SER A 165 10.65 3.06 17.55
C SER A 165 10.96 3.09 19.05
N LYS A 166 10.55 2.04 19.80
CA LYS A 166 10.86 1.91 21.23
C LYS A 166 12.34 1.60 21.51
N LEU A 167 13.02 0.92 20.59
CA LEU A 167 14.45 0.61 20.73
C LEU A 167 15.31 1.86 20.51
N MET A 168 14.84 2.78 19.69
CA MET A 168 15.55 4.03 19.36
C MET A 168 15.23 5.21 20.28
N SER A 169 14.20 5.12 21.13
CA SER A 169 13.82 6.13 22.13
C SER A 169 14.62 5.98 23.41
#